data_AF-A0A536FE09-F1
#
_entry.id   AF-A0A536FE09-F1
#
_cell.length_a   1.000
_cell.length_b   1.000
_cell.length_c   1.000
_cell.angle_alpha   90.00
_cell.angle_beta   90.00
_cell.angle_gamma   90.00
#
_symmetry.space_group_name_H-M   'P 1'
#
loop_
_entity.id
_entity.type
_entity.pdbx_description
1 polymer ?
#
loop_
_entity_poly.entity_id
_entity_poly.type
_entity_poly.pdbx_seq_one_letter_code
_entity_poly.pdbx_strand_id
1 'polypeptide(L)'
;MSPRLALIIGALGAFLVGLALTVTPSAMLASFGLNTPNEAIVLARDQGVTLIGLGLINWMARNATGTPLRALLAGNLAVQALEILVNLIELAQGLIQPQAAGGLLIHIVLGAVFVFAMTRAR
;
A
#
# COMPACT_ATOMS: atom_id res chain seq x y z
N MET A 1 14.81 -5.38 -10.82
CA MET A 1 14.59 -4.86 -9.45
C MET A 1 15.54 -5.50 -8.45
N SER A 2 16.24 -4.71 -7.63
CA SER A 2 16.94 -5.21 -6.44
C SER A 2 16.00 -5.14 -5.22
N PRO A 3 16.18 -5.99 -4.18
CA PRO A 3 15.36 -5.91 -2.97
C PRO A 3 15.39 -4.55 -2.29
N ARG A 4 16.57 -3.91 -2.24
CA ARG A 4 16.74 -2.55 -1.75
C ARG A 4 15.88 -1.55 -2.49
N LEU A 5 15.87 -1.60 -3.82
CA LEU A 5 15.07 -0.67 -4.63
C LEU A 5 13.57 -0.90 -4.43
N ALA A 6 13.13 -2.16 -4.30
CA ALA A 6 11.74 -2.48 -4.01
C ALA A 6 11.29 -1.91 -2.65
N LEU A 7 12.10 -2.05 -1.61
CA LEU A 7 11.81 -1.44 -0.30
C LEU A 7 11.82 0.09 -0.35
N ILE A 8 12.68 0.72 -1.15
CA ILE A 8 12.64 2.18 -1.37
C ILE A 8 11.34 2.61 -2.06
N ILE A 9 10.95 1.93 -3.14
CA ILE A 9 9.70 2.21 -3.86
C ILE A 9 8.50 2.03 -2.92
N GLY A 10 8.48 0.93 -2.16
CA GLY A 10 7.47 0.66 -1.14
C GLY A 10 7.41 1.73 -0.06
N ALA A 11 8.57 2.19 0.43
CA ALA A 11 8.64 3.25 1.43
C ALA A 11 8.07 4.57 0.90
N LEU A 12 8.48 4.99 -0.30
CA LEU A 12 8.00 6.23 -0.91
C LEU A 12 6.50 6.15 -1.20
N GLY A 13 6.01 5.04 -1.75
CA GLY A 13 4.58 4.85 -1.97
C GLY A 13 3.77 4.92 -0.66
N ALA A 14 4.23 4.22 0.38
CA ALA A 14 3.57 4.21 1.68
C ALA A 14 3.58 5.58 2.35
N PHE A 15 4.69 6.34 2.26
CA PHE A 15 4.73 7.72 2.76
C PHE A 15 3.80 8.65 1.99
N LEU A 16 3.78 8.58 0.66
CA LEU A 16 2.95 9.47 -0.16
C LEU A 16 1.46 9.23 0.11
N VAL A 17 1.02 7.97 0.05
CA VAL A 17 -0.38 7.61 0.30
C VAL A 17 -0.74 7.83 1.76
N GLY A 18 0.14 7.42 2.69
CA GLY A 18 -0.07 7.58 4.12
C GLY A 18 -0.22 9.04 4.52
N LEU A 19 0.66 9.92 4.03
CA LEU A 19 0.58 11.36 4.29
C LEU A 19 -0.69 11.98 3.70
N ALA A 20 -1.07 11.60 2.49
CA ALA A 20 -2.29 12.09 1.84
C ALA A 20 -3.56 11.66 2.63
N LEU A 21 -3.61 10.42 3.10
CA LEU A 21 -4.71 9.92 3.94
C LEU A 21 -4.75 10.59 5.32
N THR A 22 -3.60 10.87 5.94
CA THR A 22 -3.55 11.52 7.26
C THR A 22 -3.92 13.01 7.19
N VAL A 23 -3.35 13.75 6.23
CA VAL A 23 -3.47 15.21 6.17
C VAL A 23 -4.67 15.65 5.34
N THR A 24 -4.96 14.96 4.24
CA THR A 24 -6.02 15.30 3.30
C THR A 24 -7.01 14.14 3.04
N PRO A 25 -7.57 13.51 4.09
CA PRO A 25 -8.38 12.29 3.97
C PRO A 25 -9.56 12.46 3.01
N SER A 26 -10.31 13.56 3.13
CA SER A 26 -11.50 13.79 2.30
C SER A 26 -11.16 13.90 0.81
N ALA A 27 -10.05 14.56 0.47
CA ALA A 27 -9.62 14.68 -0.93
C ALA A 27 -9.16 13.31 -1.48
N MET A 28 -8.44 12.54 -0.67
CA MET A 28 -7.98 11.20 -1.04
C MET A 28 -9.17 10.24 -1.25
N LEU A 29 -10.11 10.18 -0.32
CA LEU A 29 -11.33 9.36 -0.43
C LEU A 29 -12.17 9.76 -1.66
N ALA A 30 -12.37 11.06 -1.88
CA ALA A 30 -13.10 11.55 -3.04
C ALA A 30 -12.39 11.20 -4.37
N SER A 31 -11.06 11.14 -4.39
CA SER A 31 -10.31 10.69 -5.58
C SER A 31 -10.54 9.22 -5.92
N PHE A 32 -10.96 8.42 -4.95
CA PHE A 32 -11.45 7.04 -5.13
C PHE A 32 -12.97 6.96 -5.31
N GLY A 33 -13.65 8.09 -5.56
CA GLY A 33 -15.11 8.13 -5.74
C GLY A 33 -15.89 7.76 -4.48
N LEU A 34 -15.23 7.75 -3.31
CA LEU A 34 -15.87 7.45 -2.04
C LEU A 34 -16.50 8.73 -1.46
N ASN A 35 -17.64 8.55 -0.79
CA ASN A 35 -18.21 9.58 0.07
C ASN A 35 -17.28 9.83 1.28
N THR A 36 -17.41 10.99 1.89
CA THR A 36 -16.55 11.40 3.03
C THR A 36 -17.36 11.64 4.31
N PRO A 37 -18.10 10.65 4.83
CA PRO A 37 -18.69 10.75 6.16
C PRO A 37 -17.56 10.78 7.22
N ASN A 38 -17.89 11.25 8.42
CA ASN A 38 -16.88 11.44 9.48
C ASN A 38 -16.17 10.14 9.86
N GLU A 39 -16.88 9.03 9.86
CA GLU A 39 -16.36 7.70 10.17
C GLU A 39 -15.29 7.27 9.15
N ALA A 40 -15.52 7.53 7.86
CA ALA A 40 -14.54 7.25 6.81
C ALA A 40 -13.30 8.14 6.95
N ILE A 41 -13.47 9.40 7.34
CA ILE A 41 -12.35 10.32 7.58
C ILE A 41 -11.47 9.83 8.74
N VAL A 42 -12.08 9.36 9.83
CA VAL A 42 -11.35 8.79 10.98
C VAL A 42 -10.54 7.58 10.55
N LEU A 43 -11.18 6.59 9.93
CA LEU A 43 -10.51 5.37 9.47
C LEU A 43 -9.43 5.65 8.42
N ALA A 44 -9.65 6.61 7.52
CA ALA A 44 -8.65 7.02 6.54
C ALA A 44 -7.39 7.57 7.24
N ARG A 45 -7.54 8.40 8.27
CA ARG A 45 -6.38 8.92 9.03
C ARG A 45 -5.62 7.82 9.75
N ASP A 46 -6.32 6.89 10.38
CA ASP A 46 -5.72 5.76 11.08
C ASP A 46 -4.94 4.85 10.13
N GLN A 47 -5.52 4.57 8.95
CA GLN A 47 -4.84 3.85 7.88
C GLN A 47 -3.62 4.65 7.35
N GLY A 48 -3.75 5.97 7.24
CA GLY A 48 -2.66 6.85 6.82
C GLY A 48 -1.44 6.76 7.75
N VAL A 49 -1.65 6.79 9.07
CA VAL A 49 -0.57 6.65 10.06
C VAL A 49 0.05 5.25 10.01
N THR A 50 -0.76 4.21 9.80
CA THR A 50 -0.27 2.83 9.61
C THR A 50 0.65 2.73 8.40
N LEU A 51 0.28 3.34 7.27
CA LEU A 51 1.10 3.36 6.06
C LEU A 51 2.38 4.17 6.24
N ILE A 52 2.34 5.30 6.97
CA ILE A 52 3.56 6.04 7.33
C ILE A 52 4.52 5.14 8.14
N GLY A 53 4.00 4.39 9.10
CA GLY A 53 4.79 3.41 9.87
C GLY A 53 5.41 2.33 8.99
N LEU A 54 4.65 1.75 8.07
CA LEU A 54 5.17 0.79 7.09
C LEU A 54 6.25 1.41 6.20
N GLY A 55 6.05 2.65 5.76
CA GLY A 55 7.03 3.40 4.98
C GLY A 55 8.34 3.57 5.72
N LEU A 56 8.26 3.89 7.02
CA LEU A 56 9.44 4.03 7.89
C LEU A 56 10.17 2.69 8.06
N ILE A 57 9.45 1.60 8.31
CA ILE A 57 10.02 0.25 8.41
C ILE A 57 10.76 -0.12 7.12
N ASN A 58 10.11 0.04 5.97
CA ASN A 58 10.70 -0.22 4.65
C ASN A 58 11.94 0.64 4.40
N TRP A 59 11.88 1.92 4.75
CA TRP A 59 13.01 2.83 4.60
C TRP A 59 14.18 2.39 5.48
N MET A 60 13.97 2.22 6.78
CA MET A 60 15.04 1.87 7.73
C MET A 60 15.67 0.52 7.40
N ALA A 61 14.87 -0.45 6.97
CA ALA A 61 15.34 -1.80 6.68
C ALA A 61 15.74 -2.03 5.22
N ARG A 62 15.83 -0.98 4.38
CA ARG A 62 16.18 -1.09 2.95
C ARG A 62 17.51 -1.78 2.64
N ASN A 63 18.41 -1.86 3.62
CA ASN A 63 19.71 -2.53 3.51
C ASN A 63 19.76 -3.88 4.24
N ALA A 64 18.63 -4.37 4.75
CA ALA A 64 18.55 -5.68 5.38
C ALA A 64 18.91 -6.79 4.38
N THR A 65 19.43 -7.91 4.89
CA THR A 65 19.79 -9.11 4.13
C THR A 65 19.22 -10.36 4.82
N GLY A 66 19.28 -11.52 4.15
CA GLY A 66 18.89 -12.80 4.74
C GLY A 66 17.42 -12.90 5.15
N THR A 67 17.15 -13.53 6.29
CA THR A 67 15.78 -13.78 6.79
C THR A 67 14.99 -12.48 7.06
N PRO A 68 15.54 -11.43 7.70
CA PRO A 68 14.83 -10.16 7.88
C PRO A 68 14.36 -9.53 6.57
N LEU A 69 15.20 -9.52 5.54
CA LEU A 69 14.82 -9.01 4.22
C LEU A 69 13.63 -9.79 3.63
N ARG A 70 13.68 -11.12 3.70
CA ARG A 70 12.60 -11.98 3.20
C ARG A 70 11.29 -11.74 3.96
N ALA A 71 11.36 -11.57 5.29
CA ALA A 71 10.18 -11.25 6.10
C ALA A 71 9.55 -9.90 5.70
N LEU A 72 10.37 -8.87 5.46
CA LEU A 72 9.89 -7.55 5.03
C LEU A 72 9.22 -7.61 3.65
N LEU A 73 9.84 -8.29 2.68
CA LEU A 73 9.25 -8.47 1.36
C LEU A 73 7.95 -9.29 1.42
N ALA A 74 7.91 -10.32 2.25
CA ALA A 74 6.70 -11.13 2.44
C ALA A 74 5.56 -10.32 3.07
N GLY A 75 5.85 -9.51 4.10
CA GLY A 75 4.87 -8.62 4.71
C GLY A 75 4.31 -7.60 3.72
N ASN A 76 5.17 -6.96 2.93
CA ASN A 76 4.73 -6.05 1.88
C ASN A 76 3.88 -6.77 0.82
N LEU A 77 4.29 -7.97 0.38
CA LEU A 77 3.53 -8.74 -0.59
C LEU A 77 2.16 -9.16 -0.05
N ALA A 78 2.08 -9.53 1.23
CA ALA A 78 0.83 -9.89 1.89
C ALA A 78 -0.16 -8.70 1.88
N VAL A 79 0.32 -7.48 2.19
CA VAL A 79 -0.50 -6.27 2.07
C VAL A 79 -1.06 -6.14 0.66
N GLN A 80 -0.22 -6.23 -0.38
CA GLN A 80 -0.71 -6.06 -1.76
C GLN A 80 -1.70 -7.15 -2.18
N ALA A 81 -1.46 -8.39 -1.80
CA ALA A 81 -2.36 -9.50 -2.13
C ALA A 81 -3.71 -9.38 -1.43
N LEU A 82 -3.72 -8.98 -0.16
CA LEU A 82 -4.94 -8.79 0.62
C LEU A 82 -5.72 -7.56 0.15
N GLU A 83 -5.06 -6.47 -0.18
CA GLU A 83 -5.71 -5.27 -0.74
C GLU A 83 -6.34 -5.54 -2.12
N ILE A 84 -5.66 -6.31 -3.00
CA ILE A 84 -6.27 -6.76 -4.26
C ILE A 84 -7.55 -7.55 -3.99
N LEU A 85 -7.51 -8.49 -3.04
CA LEU A 85 -8.68 -9.28 -2.68
C LEU A 85 -9.82 -8.40 -2.15
N VAL A 86 -9.53 -7.46 -1.25
CA VAL A 86 -10.52 -6.53 -0.68
C VAL A 86 -11.13 -5.66 -1.78
N ASN A 87 -10.31 -5.03 -2.63
CA ASN A 87 -10.83 -4.20 -3.72
C ASN A 87 -11.68 -4.99 -4.72
N LEU A 88 -11.35 -6.25 -5.01
CA LEU A 88 -12.18 -7.11 -5.86
C LEU A 88 -13.55 -7.40 -5.22
N ILE A 89 -13.59 -7.63 -3.90
CA ILE A 89 -14.84 -7.80 -3.15
C ILE A 89 -15.67 -6.52 -3.20
N GLU A 90 -15.06 -5.37 -2.92
CA GLU A 90 -15.73 -4.06 -2.91
C GLU A 90 -16.26 -3.68 -4.30
N LEU A 91 -15.52 -3.98 -5.38
CA LEU A 91 -15.99 -3.82 -6.76
C LEU A 91 -17.19 -4.72 -7.06
N ALA A 92 -17.14 -5.99 -6.65
CA ALA A 92 -18.25 -6.93 -6.85
C ALA A 92 -19.52 -6.51 -6.08
N GLN A 93 -19.36 -5.81 -4.96
CA GLN A 93 -20.46 -5.26 -4.16
C GLN A 93 -20.93 -3.87 -4.62
N GLY A 94 -20.25 -3.25 -5.60
CA GLY A 94 -20.56 -1.91 -6.07
C GLY A 94 -20.22 -0.79 -5.07
N LEU A 95 -19.34 -1.05 -4.09
CA LEU A 95 -18.91 -0.08 -3.09
C LEU A 95 -17.89 0.92 -3.66
N ILE A 96 -17.11 0.50 -4.65
CA ILE A 96 -16.21 1.36 -5.43
C ILE A 96 -16.60 1.30 -6.90
N GLN A 97 -16.53 2.44 -7.59
CA GLN A 97 -16.77 2.51 -9.02
C GLN A 97 -15.54 2.03 -9.81
N PRO A 98 -15.70 1.40 -10.99
CA PRO A 98 -14.56 0.96 -11.80
C PRO A 98 -13.56 2.08 -12.16
N GLN A 99 -14.04 3.32 -12.29
CA GLN A 99 -13.20 4.49 -12.55
C GLN A 99 -12.28 4.85 -11.37
N ALA A 100 -12.63 4.40 -10.16
CA ALA A 100 -11.82 4.54 -8.95
C ALA A 100 -10.84 3.37 -8.73
N ALA A 101 -10.78 2.40 -9.65
CA ALA A 101 -9.87 1.24 -9.56
C ALA A 101 -8.37 1.58 -9.71
N GLY A 102 -8.01 2.88 -9.71
CA GLY A 102 -6.61 3.30 -9.60
C GLY A 102 -5.91 2.71 -8.37
N GLY A 103 -6.65 2.51 -7.26
CA GLY A 103 -6.15 1.78 -6.08
C GLY A 103 -5.71 0.35 -6.41
N LEU A 104 -6.56 -0.40 -7.11
CA LEU A 104 -6.26 -1.77 -7.55
C LEU A 104 -4.99 -1.83 -8.42
N LEU A 105 -4.80 -0.87 -9.33
CA LEU A 105 -3.59 -0.80 -10.15
C LEU A 105 -2.32 -0.62 -9.30
N ILE A 106 -2.37 0.25 -8.28
CA ILE A 106 -1.24 0.45 -7.36
C ILE A 106 -0.87 -0.89 -6.70
N HIS A 107 -1.85 -1.64 -6.23
CA HIS A 107 -1.59 -2.92 -5.56
C HIS A 107 -1.03 -3.97 -6.50
N ILE A 108 -1.50 -4.04 -7.75
CA ILE A 108 -0.95 -4.94 -8.76
C ILE A 108 0.51 -4.59 -9.08
N VAL A 109 0.81 -3.31 -9.30
CA VAL A 109 2.17 -2.85 -9.65
C VAL A 109 3.13 -3.09 -8.49
N LEU A 110 2.77 -2.66 -7.27
CA LEU A 110 3.61 -2.87 -6.09
C LEU A 110 3.75 -4.35 -5.76
N GLY A 111 2.68 -5.14 -5.92
CA GLY A 111 2.72 -6.59 -5.78
C GLY A 111 3.75 -7.22 -6.71
N ALA A 112 3.72 -6.87 -7.99
CA ALA A 112 4.71 -7.33 -8.97
C ALA A 112 6.14 -6.92 -8.60
N VAL A 113 6.34 -5.69 -8.12
CA VAL A 113 7.64 -5.21 -7.64
C VAL A 113 8.17 -6.08 -6.49
N PHE A 114 7.33 -6.38 -5.49
CA PHE A 114 7.73 -7.18 -4.33
C PHE A 114 7.92 -8.67 -4.67
N VAL A 115 7.07 -9.25 -5.53
CA VAL A 115 7.27 -10.62 -6.06
C VAL A 115 8.62 -10.72 -6.75
N PHE A 116 8.92 -9.79 -7.66
CA PHE A 116 10.18 -9.83 -8.38
C PHE A 116 11.39 -9.64 -7.45
N ALA A 117 11.29 -8.74 -6.47
CA ALA A 117 12.31 -8.58 -5.45
C ALA A 117 12.53 -9.84 -4.61
N MET A 118 11.45 -10.55 -4.26
CA MET A 118 11.50 -11.82 -3.51
C MET A 118 12.29 -12.90 -4.27
N THR A 119 12.10 -13.03 -5.59
CA THR A 119 12.87 -14.00 -6.40
C THR A 119 14.39 -13.76 -6.40
N ARG A 120 14.82 -12.58 -5.94
CA ARG A 120 16.22 -12.13 -5.91
C ARG A 120 16.75 -11.93 -4.49
N ALA A 121 15.95 -12.18 -3.46
CA ALA A 121 16.34 -12.08 -2.06
C ALA A 121 17.04 -13.38 -1.63
N ARG A 122 18.35 -13.45 -1.90
CA ARG A 122 19.24 -14.52 -1.40
C ARG A 122 19.73 -14.17 0.00
#